data_AF-A0A8S4R0G2-F1
#
_entry.id   AF-A0A8S4R0G2-F1
#
_cell.length_a   1.000
_cell.length_b   1.000
_cell.length_c   1.000
_cell.angle_alpha   90.00
_cell.angle_beta   90.00
_cell.angle_gamma   90.00
#
_symmetry.space_group_name_H-M   'P 1'
#
loop_
_entity.id
_entity.type
_entity.pdbx_description
1 polymer ?
#
loop_
_entity_poly.entity_id
_entity_poly.type
_entity_poly.pdbx_seq_one_letter_code
_entity_poly.pdbx_strand_id
1 'polypeptide(L)' 'MTRLFQKHVSPNSADRQKLSVYVVSTAEGGAGKQHESDDEKKSLEPVVIRDLVDFKSRRRLYPHPAPFTNIPRKGAHCKL' A
#
# COMPACT_ATOMS: atom_id res chain seq x y z
N MET A 1 3.94 3.45 22.25
CA MET A 1 3.51 3.22 20.85
C MET A 1 4.49 2.24 20.20
N THR A 2 4.04 1.25 19.43
CA THR A 2 4.92 0.19 18.89
C THR A 2 5.82 0.71 17.76
N ARG A 3 7.06 0.20 17.67
CA ARG A 3 8.03 0.56 16.62
C ARG A 3 7.46 0.41 15.19
N LEU A 4 6.61 -0.60 15.00
CA LEU A 4 5.94 -0.88 13.73
C LEU A 4 4.98 0.24 13.32
N PHE A 5 4.15 0.72 14.25
CA PHE A 5 3.23 1.83 13.99
C PHE A 5 3.99 3.09 13.60
N GLN A 6 5.02 3.44 14.39
CA GLN A 6 5.79 4.65 14.15
C GLN A 6 6.46 4.64 12.77
N LYS A 7 6.97 3.49 12.34
CA LYS A 7 7.63 3.32 11.05
C LYS A 7 6.67 3.28 9.86
N HIS A 8 5.57 2.54 9.93
CA HIS A 8 4.78 2.25 8.72
C HIS A 8 3.43 2.98 8.64
N VAL A 9 2.92 3.51 9.76
CA VAL A 9 1.55 4.07 9.83
C VAL A 9 1.55 5.56 10.16
N SER A 10 2.49 6.03 10.99
CA SER A 10 2.48 7.40 11.49
C SER A 10 2.50 8.45 10.37
N PRO A 11 1.79 9.58 10.51
CA PRO A 11 1.66 10.57 9.44
C PRO A 11 2.96 11.16 8.94
N ASN A 12 3.93 11.29 9.84
CA ASN A 12 5.22 11.94 9.60
C ASN A 12 6.33 10.93 9.26
N SER A 13 6.00 9.66 9.02
CA SER A 13 7.01 8.67 8.64
C SER A 13 7.40 8.78 7.17
N ALA A 14 8.70 8.81 6.91
CA ALA A 14 9.28 8.74 5.58
C ALA A 14 9.02 7.38 4.89
N ASP A 15 8.82 6.31 5.66
CA ASP A 15 8.58 4.95 5.15
C ASP A 15 7.07 4.68 4.90
N ARG A 16 6.21 5.67 5.11
CA ARG A 16 4.75 5.52 4.96
C ARG A 16 4.38 5.43 3.48
N GLN A 17 3.77 4.31 3.09
CA GLN A 17 3.16 4.14 1.77
C GLN A 17 1.64 4.11 1.91
N LYS A 18 0.94 5.19 1.51
CA LYS A 18 -0.52 5.34 1.61
C LYS A 18 -1.17 5.33 0.21
N LEU A 19 -2.24 4.55 0.07
CA LEU A 19 -3.14 4.57 -1.09
C LEU A 19 -4.57 4.74 -0.56
N SER A 20 -5.37 5.57 -1.23
CA SER A 20 -6.77 5.81 -0.85
C SER A 20 -7.65 5.71 -2.09
N VAL A 21 -8.82 5.10 -1.92
CA VAL A 21 -9.84 4.97 -2.96
C VAL A 21 -11.06 5.74 -2.49
N TYR A 22 -11.52 6.68 -3.30
CA TYR A 22 -12.70 7.46 -3.02
C TYR A 22 -13.81 7.03 -3.99
N VAL A 23 -14.92 6.54 -3.45
CA VAL A 23 -16.06 6.06 -4.22
C VAL A 23 -17.19 7.06 -4.06
N VAL A 24 -17.61 7.67 -5.17
CA VAL A 24 -18.71 8.64 -5.20
C VAL A 24 -20.00 7.91 -5.58
N SER A 25 -21.00 7.99 -4.71
CA SER A 25 -22.34 7.54 -5.07
C SER A 25 -22.98 8.52 -6.05
N THR A 26 -23.35 8.03 -7.24
CA THR A 26 -24.06 8.80 -8.27
C THR A 26 -25.58 8.66 -8.19
N ALA A 27 -26.09 7.91 -7.20
CA ALA A 27 -27.52 7.78 -6.99
C ALA A 27 -28.12 9.12 -6.55
N GLU A 28 -29.38 9.36 -6.92
CA GLU A 28 -30.15 10.52 -6.44
C GLU A 28 -30.27 10.44 -4.91
N GLY A 29 -29.82 11.48 -4.19
CA GLY A 29 -29.71 11.48 -2.72
C GLY A 29 -28.45 10.79 -2.15
N GLY A 30 -27.49 10.39 -3.00
CA GLY A 30 -26.25 9.74 -2.57
C GLY A 30 -25.26 10.68 -1.86
N ALA A 31 -24.36 10.09 -1.05
CA ALA A 31 -23.36 10.77 -0.22
C ALA A 31 -22.29 11.59 -0.99
N GLY A 32 -22.41 11.75 -2.30
CA GLY A 32 -21.42 12.43 -3.16
C GLY A 32 -21.57 13.94 -3.30
N LYS A 33 -22.62 14.56 -2.71
CA LYS A 33 -22.95 15.97 -2.95
C LYS A 33 -22.53 16.96 -1.85
N GLN A 34 -22.07 16.48 -0.69
CA GLN A 34 -21.72 17.34 0.44
C GLN A 34 -20.43 16.84 1.10
N HIS A 35 -19.30 17.39 0.67
CA HIS A 35 -18.13 17.52 1.52
C HIS A 35 -17.41 18.80 1.07
N GLU A 36 -18.01 19.94 1.41
CA GLU A 36 -17.21 21.14 1.62
C GLU A 36 -16.29 20.87 2.83
N SER A 37 -15.03 21.20 2.60
CA SER A 37 -13.87 21.12 3.47
C SER A 37 -14.18 21.40 4.94
N ASP A 38 -14.09 20.36 5.77
CA ASP A 38 -13.80 20.58 7.18
C ASP A 38 -12.28 20.56 7.35
N ASP A 39 -11.78 21.68 7.86
CA ASP A 39 -10.39 22.06 8.00
C ASP A 39 -9.63 21.10 8.95
N GLU A 40 -9.03 20.03 8.42
CA GLU A 40 -8.01 19.26 9.13
C GLU A 40 -6.65 19.33 8.44
N LYS A 41 -5.89 20.36 8.87
CA LYS A 41 -4.44 20.37 9.11
C LYS A 41 -3.55 19.80 7.98
N LYS A 42 -3.04 20.69 7.12
CA LYS A 42 -1.77 20.57 6.35
C LYS A 42 -1.39 19.13 5.95
N SER A 43 -2.32 18.38 5.37
CA SER A 43 -1.95 17.13 4.73
C SER A 43 -1.45 17.48 3.33
N LEU A 44 -0.28 16.94 2.95
CA LEU A 44 0.26 17.08 1.60
C LEU A 44 -0.84 16.76 0.58
N GLU A 45 -0.99 17.60 -0.44
CA GLU A 45 -1.97 17.35 -1.50
C GLU A 45 -1.75 15.95 -2.09
N PRO A 46 -2.80 15.11 -2.18
CA PRO A 46 -2.66 13.76 -2.69
C PRO A 46 -2.40 13.78 -4.20
N VAL A 47 -1.49 12.91 -4.66
CA VAL A 47 -1.32 12.67 -6.09
C VAL A 47 -2.51 11.84 -6.60
N VAL A 48 -3.38 12.46 -7.38
CA VAL A 48 -4.57 11.82 -7.95
C VAL A 48 -4.17 10.89 -9.09
N ILE A 49 -4.60 9.63 -9.01
CA ILE A 49 -4.37 8.63 -10.03
C ILE A 49 -5.39 8.80 -11.15
N ARG A 50 -4.93 9.16 -12.35
CA ARG A 50 -5.78 9.32 -13.55
C ARG A 50 -5.83 8.08 -14.42
N ASP A 51 -4.71 7.38 -14.56
CA ASP A 51 -4.57 6.17 -15.36
C ASP A 51 -3.94 5.05 -14.51
N LEU A 52 -4.62 3.91 -14.44
CA LEU A 52 -4.18 2.74 -13.68
C LEU A 52 -2.96 2.06 -14.31
N VAL A 53 -2.84 2.07 -15.63
CA VAL A 53 -1.73 1.43 -16.35
C VAL A 53 -0.46 2.24 -16.14
N ASP A 54 -0.53 3.55 -16.34
CA ASP A 54 0.59 4.47 -16.07
C ASP A 54 1.02 4.42 -14.59
N PHE A 55 0.06 4.37 -13.67
CA PHE A 55 0.34 4.24 -12.25
C PHE A 55 1.06 2.93 -11.90
N LYS A 56 0.63 1.80 -12.48
CA LYS A 56 1.22 0.48 -12.23
C LYS A 56 2.61 0.34 -12.87
N SER A 57 2.80 0.87 -14.07
CA SER A 57 4.05 0.71 -14.84
C SER A 57 5.24 1.47 -14.23
N ARG A 58 4.99 2.61 -13.56
CA ARG A 58 6.05 3.44 -12.95
C ARG A 58 6.57 2.91 -11.61
N ARG A 59 5.96 1.86 -11.05
CA ARG A 59 6.27 1.38 -9.69
C ARG A 59 6.90 0.00 -9.72
N ARG A 60 7.89 -0.19 -8.84
CA ARG A 60 8.52 -1.50 -8.65
C ARG A 60 7.51 -2.46 -8.02
N LEU A 61 7.45 -3.67 -8.56
CA LEU A 61 6.72 -4.77 -7.94
C LEU A 61 7.59 -5.37 -6.83
N TYR A 62 6.94 -5.75 -5.72
CA TYR A 62 7.62 -6.48 -4.66
C TYR A 62 8.03 -7.87 -5.17
N PRO A 63 9.19 -8.40 -4.72
CA PRO A 63 9.59 -9.75 -5.08
C PRO A 63 8.60 -10.77 -4.54
N HIS A 64 8.51 -11.90 -5.23
CA HIS A 64 7.76 -13.03 -4.70
C HIS A 64 8.45 -13.58 -3.45
N PRO A 65 7.69 -13.92 -2.38
CA PRO A 65 8.27 -14.53 -1.20
C PRO A 65 8.91 -15.88 -1.58
N ALA A 66 10.11 -16.11 -1.05
CA ALA A 66 10.80 -17.38 -1.29
C ALA A 66 10.00 -18.53 -0.65
N PRO A 67 9.81 -19.65 -1.37
CA PRO A 67 9.19 -20.82 -0.77
C PRO A 67 10.07 -21.36 0.35
N PHE A 68 9.45 -21.73 1.46
CA PHE A 68 10.15 -22.45 2.52
C PHE A 68 10.47 -23.87 2.00
N THR A 69 11.72 -24.10 1.62
CA THR A 69 12.19 -25.40 1.13
C THR A 69 12.96 -26.11 2.23
N ASN A 70 12.28 -26.99 2.97
CA ASN A 70 12.94 -27.95 3.87
C ASN A 70 13.32 -29.24 3.11
N ILE A 71 13.73 -29.10 1.85
CA ILE A 71 14.15 -30.23 1.02
C ILE A 71 15.67 -30.35 1.19
N PRO A 72 16.18 -31.33 1.95
CA PRO A 72 17.61 -31.55 2.02
C PRO A 72 18.14 -31.83 0.61
N ARG A 73 19.27 -31.21 0.24
CA ARG A 73 19.92 -31.49 -1.04
C ARG A 73 20.18 -32.98 -1.17
N LYS A 74 19.75 -33.58 -2.29
CA LYS A 74 20.05 -34.98 -2.62
C LYS A 74 21.57 -35.14 -2.65
N GLY A 75 22.13 -35.88 -1.69
CA GLY A 75 23.58 -36.07 -1.52
C GLY A 75 24.12 -35.90 -0.09
N ALA A 76 23.31 -35.44 0.88
CA ALA A 76 23.77 -35.28 2.27
C ALA A 76 24.07 -36.61 3.01
N HIS A 77 23.71 -37.75 2.42
CA HIS A 77 24.10 -39.08 2.90
C HIS A 77 24.67 -39.91 1.74
N CYS A 78 25.89 -39.58 1.31
CA CYS A 78 26.74 -40.58 0.67
C CYS A 78 27.36 -41.41 1.81
N LYS A 79 26.70 -42.52 2.17
CA LYS A 79 27.33 -43.55 3.01
C LYS A 79 28.26 -44.33 2.09
N LEU A 80 29.54 -43.99 2.11
CA LEU A 80 30.62 -44.95 1.83
C LEU A 80 30.93 -45.70 3.13
#